data_AF-A0A553SSV4-F1
#
_entry.id   AF-A0A553SSV4-F1
#
_cell.length_a   1.000
_cell.length_b   1.000
_cell.length_c   1.000
_cell.angle_alpha   90.00
_cell.angle_beta   90.00
_cell.angle_gamma   90.00
#
_symmetry.space_group_name_H-M   'P 1'
#
loop_
_entity.id
_entity.type
_entity.pdbx_description
1 polymer ?
#
loop_
_entity_poly.entity_id
_entity_poly.type
_entity_poly.pdbx_seq_one_letter_code
_entity_poly.pdbx_strand_id
1 'polypeptide(L)'
;MTQEAKAENKKSLEKSDNKKKTRKKLPKQILMIIGIVALTVLIFGGFKLYKVYTAGQFTNGAMESAEGKKLDYLVEEDPNGTNTEDIMYADFNEDEVITTMHKMTHQKVVSSKKWGAVEMTSARVNQLYIIVENSDFENKEGLLYILQKW
;
A
#
# COMPACT_ATOMS: atom_id res chain seq x y z
N MET A 1 28.28 -67.08 -38.21
CA MET A 1 28.44 -65.61 -38.08
C MET A 1 27.72 -65.09 -36.82
N THR A 2 28.03 -65.58 -35.62
CA THR A 2 27.17 -65.29 -34.44
C THR A 2 27.87 -65.15 -33.09
N GLN A 3 29.20 -65.26 -33.01
CA GLN A 3 29.94 -65.11 -31.74
C GLN A 3 30.75 -63.80 -31.69
N GLU A 4 31.33 -63.36 -32.81
CA GLU A 4 32.14 -62.13 -32.86
C GLU A 4 31.30 -60.84 -32.73
N ALA A 5 30.14 -60.79 -33.40
CA ALA A 5 29.22 -59.66 -33.29
C ALA A 5 28.61 -59.49 -31.88
N LYS A 6 28.50 -60.58 -31.11
CA LYS A 6 27.97 -60.55 -29.73
C LYS A 6 29.02 -60.10 -28.71
N ALA A 7 30.30 -60.36 -28.99
CA ALA A 7 31.42 -59.91 -28.16
C ALA A 7 31.69 -58.40 -28.32
N GLU A 8 31.57 -57.86 -29.54
CA GLU A 8 31.74 -56.42 -29.79
C GLU A 8 30.59 -55.58 -29.21
N ASN A 9 29.35 -56.08 -29.27
CA ASN A 9 28.19 -55.42 -28.68
C ASN A 9 28.24 -55.40 -27.14
N LYS A 10 28.79 -56.45 -26.52
CA LYS A 10 29.01 -56.48 -25.06
C LYS A 10 30.11 -55.50 -24.63
N LYS A 11 31.17 -55.36 -25.44
CA LYS A 11 32.25 -54.37 -25.21
C LYS A 11 31.80 -52.93 -25.40
N SER A 12 30.85 -52.67 -26.32
CA SER A 12 30.29 -51.32 -26.53
C SER A 12 29.27 -50.93 -25.47
N LEU A 13 28.49 -51.88 -24.93
CA LEU A 13 27.56 -51.65 -23.82
C LEU A 13 28.29 -51.50 -22.47
N GLU A 14 29.34 -52.27 -22.19
CA GLU A 14 30.07 -52.21 -20.92
C GLU A 14 30.90 -50.91 -20.77
N LYS A 15 31.20 -50.21 -21.86
CA LYS A 15 31.94 -48.93 -21.83
C LYS A 15 31.08 -47.71 -21.47
N SER A 16 29.75 -47.87 -21.41
CA SER A 16 28.79 -46.78 -21.20
C SER A 16 28.45 -46.54 -19.71
N ASP A 17 28.63 -47.54 -18.83
CA ASP A 17 28.04 -47.52 -17.49
C ASP A 17 29.00 -47.28 -16.31
N ASN A 18 30.23 -46.84 -16.57
CA ASN A 18 31.15 -46.44 -15.49
C ASN A 18 31.62 -45.01 -15.62
N LYS A 19 30.69 -44.07 -15.71
CA LYS A 19 30.94 -42.69 -15.28
C LYS A 19 30.52 -42.59 -13.82
N LYS A 20 31.32 -43.18 -12.92
CA LYS A 20 31.28 -42.89 -11.48
C LYS A 20 31.17 -41.37 -11.32
N LYS A 21 29.99 -40.92 -10.92
CA LYS A 21 29.67 -39.52 -10.66
C LYS A 21 30.44 -39.13 -9.40
N THR A 22 31.74 -38.86 -9.56
CA THR A 22 32.56 -38.33 -8.49
C THR A 22 31.93 -36.99 -8.12
N ARG A 23 31.40 -36.91 -6.90
CA ARG A 23 31.01 -35.62 -6.30
C ARG A 23 32.30 -34.82 -6.20
N LYS A 24 32.63 -34.06 -7.26
CA LYS A 24 33.73 -33.12 -7.25
C LYS A 24 33.39 -32.13 -6.15
N LYS A 25 34.10 -32.24 -5.02
CA LYS A 25 33.94 -31.33 -3.89
C LYS A 25 34.21 -29.93 -4.45
N LEU A 26 33.22 -29.06 -4.37
CA LEU A 26 33.39 -27.67 -4.78
C LEU A 26 34.55 -27.09 -3.96
N PRO A 27 35.47 -26.34 -4.58
CA PRO A 27 36.59 -25.76 -3.85
C PRO A 27 36.03 -24.88 -2.73
N LYS A 28 36.67 -24.93 -1.55
CA LYS A 28 36.18 -24.30 -0.32
C LYS A 28 35.80 -22.82 -0.52
N GLN A 29 36.50 -22.13 -1.42
CA GLN A 29 36.25 -20.74 -1.82
C GLN A 29 34.91 -20.55 -2.55
N ILE A 30 34.53 -21.47 -3.44
CA ILE A 30 33.23 -21.42 -4.15
C ILE A 30 32.08 -21.69 -3.17
N LEU A 31 32.27 -22.61 -2.22
CA LEU A 31 31.31 -22.86 -1.15
C LEU A 31 31.13 -21.63 -0.24
N MET A 32 32.22 -20.90 0.06
CA MET A 32 32.19 -19.67 0.83
C MET A 32 31.46 -18.54 0.07
N ILE A 33 31.72 -18.36 -1.22
CA ILE A 33 31.06 -17.35 -2.05
C ILE A 33 29.56 -17.64 -2.17
N ILE A 34 29.15 -18.89 -2.39
CA ILE A 34 27.73 -19.27 -2.43
C ILE A 34 27.04 -18.95 -1.10
N GLY A 35 27.71 -19.19 0.03
CA GLY A 35 27.20 -18.83 1.36
C GLY A 35 26.99 -17.32 1.54
N ILE A 36 27.94 -16.51 1.07
CA ILE A 36 27.84 -15.04 1.12
C ILE A 36 26.70 -14.55 0.23
N VAL A 37 26.57 -15.08 -0.98
CA VAL A 37 25.48 -14.73 -1.91
C VAL A 37 24.11 -15.14 -1.34
N ALA A 38 24.02 -16.30 -0.69
CA ALA A 38 22.78 -16.72 -0.02
C ALA A 38 22.42 -15.77 1.14
N LEU A 39 23.42 -15.34 1.92
CA LEU A 39 23.25 -14.35 3.00
C LEU A 39 22.79 -12.99 2.47
N THR A 40 23.36 -12.50 1.37
CA THR A 40 22.94 -11.21 0.79
C THR A 40 21.52 -11.29 0.23
N VAL A 41 21.13 -12.38 -0.41
CA VAL A 41 19.76 -12.59 -0.89
C VAL A 41 18.76 -12.66 0.28
N LEU A 42 19.11 -13.32 1.39
CA LEU A 42 18.27 -13.38 2.59
C LEU A 42 18.12 -12.02 3.27
N ILE A 43 19.21 -11.25 3.40
CA ILE A 43 19.16 -9.91 3.99
C ILE A 43 18.36 -8.96 3.09
N PHE A 44 18.57 -9.00 1.77
CA PHE A 44 17.88 -8.11 0.83
C PHE A 44 16.39 -8.50 0.67
N GLY A 45 16.09 -9.79 0.59
CA GLY A 45 14.73 -10.32 0.56
C GLY A 45 13.99 -10.09 1.88
N GLY A 46 14.67 -10.31 3.00
CA GLY A 46 14.17 -10.00 4.35
C GLY A 46 13.95 -8.50 4.55
N PHE A 47 14.82 -7.63 4.01
CA PHE A 47 14.63 -6.19 4.03
C PHE A 47 13.47 -5.74 3.15
N LYS A 48 13.26 -6.37 1.99
CA LYS A 48 12.07 -6.13 1.13
C LYS A 48 10.79 -6.59 1.82
N LEU A 49 10.78 -7.77 2.45
CA LEU A 49 9.65 -8.27 3.24
C LEU A 49 9.39 -7.41 4.48
N TYR A 50 10.42 -7.03 5.21
CA TYR A 50 10.33 -6.09 6.33
C TYR A 50 9.79 -4.74 5.85
N LYS A 51 10.28 -4.21 4.72
CA LYS A 51 9.72 -3.01 4.10
C LYS A 51 8.29 -3.20 3.61
N VAL A 52 7.83 -4.36 3.16
CA VAL A 52 6.42 -4.57 2.78
C VAL A 52 5.53 -4.73 4.01
N TYR A 53 5.97 -5.48 5.02
CA TYR A 53 5.28 -5.66 6.30
C TYR A 53 5.19 -4.34 7.08
N THR A 54 6.26 -3.55 7.06
CA THR A 54 6.28 -2.20 7.64
C THR A 54 5.71 -1.14 6.71
N ALA A 55 5.79 -1.22 5.38
CA ALA A 55 5.10 -0.30 4.47
C ALA A 55 3.58 -0.53 4.45
N GLY A 56 3.09 -1.72 4.82
CA GLY A 56 1.70 -1.91 5.21
C GLY A 56 1.30 -1.09 6.45
N GLN A 57 2.28 -0.59 7.22
CA GLN A 57 2.14 0.30 8.38
C GLN A 57 2.74 1.70 8.16
N PHE A 58 3.44 1.92 7.04
CA PHE A 58 4.10 3.16 6.63
C PHE A 58 3.73 3.46 5.18
N THR A 59 2.43 3.56 4.91
CA THR A 59 1.97 4.63 4.04
C THR A 59 2.36 5.93 4.73
N ASN A 60 3.29 6.68 4.17
CA ASN A 60 3.52 8.05 4.60
C ASN A 60 2.22 8.82 4.35
N GLY A 61 1.52 9.16 5.42
CA GLY A 61 0.23 9.82 5.39
C GLY A 61 -0.51 9.34 6.62
N ALA A 62 -1.00 10.27 7.44
CA ALA A 62 -1.88 9.95 8.55
C ALA A 62 -2.91 8.91 8.12
N MET A 63 -3.31 7.98 9.00
CA MET A 63 -4.51 7.21 8.76
C MET A 63 -5.64 8.22 8.62
N GLU A 64 -5.97 8.54 7.37
CA GLU A 64 -6.94 9.56 7.02
C GLU A 64 -8.29 9.08 7.53
N SER A 65 -8.97 9.97 8.25
CA SER A 65 -10.25 9.67 8.86
C SER A 65 -11.24 9.23 7.77
N ALA A 66 -12.18 8.36 8.11
CA ALA A 66 -13.20 7.91 7.15
C ALA A 66 -13.93 9.12 6.51
N GLU A 67 -14.16 10.17 7.29
CA GLU A 67 -14.76 11.43 6.81
C GLU A 67 -13.84 12.18 5.83
N GLY A 68 -12.52 12.17 6.07
CA GLY A 68 -11.54 12.81 5.17
C GLY A 68 -11.48 12.12 3.80
N LYS A 69 -11.49 10.78 3.79
CA LYS A 69 -11.54 10.00 2.55
C LYS A 69 -12.83 10.19 1.77
N LYS A 70 -13.96 10.28 2.48
CA LYS A 70 -15.27 10.58 1.90
C LYS A 70 -15.28 11.98 1.27
N LEU A 71 -14.66 12.95 1.95
CA LEU A 71 -14.54 14.31 1.44
C LEU A 71 -13.62 14.39 0.21
N ASP A 72 -12.54 13.62 0.17
CA ASP A 72 -11.68 13.54 -1.02
C ASP A 72 -12.39 12.96 -2.23
N TYR A 73 -13.19 11.92 -2.04
CA TYR A 73 -14.02 11.37 -3.11
C TYR A 73 -14.96 12.44 -3.69
N LEU A 74 -15.63 13.23 -2.83
CA LEU A 74 -16.50 14.33 -3.26
C LEU A 74 -15.74 15.46 -3.98
N VAL A 75 -14.53 15.79 -3.51
CA VAL A 75 -13.67 16.79 -4.17
C VAL A 75 -13.21 16.33 -5.55
N GLU A 76 -12.88 15.05 -5.71
CA GLU A 76 -12.45 14.48 -6.99
C GLU A 76 -13.61 14.35 -7.98
N GLU A 77 -14.80 13.97 -7.51
CA GLU A 77 -16.00 13.76 -8.32
C GLU A 77 -16.62 15.09 -8.78
N ASP A 78 -16.70 16.09 -7.89
CA ASP A 78 -17.22 17.42 -8.22
C ASP A 78 -16.48 18.53 -7.50
N PRO A 79 -15.34 18.99 -8.03
CA PRO A 79 -14.51 20.00 -7.38
C PRO A 79 -15.22 21.35 -7.18
N ASN A 80 -16.30 21.62 -7.92
CA ASN A 80 -17.02 22.90 -7.89
C ASN A 80 -18.42 22.80 -7.23
N GLY A 81 -18.90 21.60 -6.86
CA GLY A 81 -20.21 21.40 -6.24
C GLY A 81 -21.41 21.75 -7.13
N THR A 82 -21.23 21.60 -8.45
CA THR A 82 -22.20 21.98 -9.47
C THR A 82 -23.28 20.93 -9.72
N ASN A 83 -23.09 19.69 -9.29
CA ASN A 83 -24.04 18.57 -9.45
C ASN A 83 -24.65 18.22 -8.09
N THR A 84 -25.29 19.21 -7.47
CA THR A 84 -25.89 19.12 -6.13
C THR A 84 -26.99 18.08 -5.99
N GLU A 85 -27.55 17.62 -7.12
CA GLU A 85 -28.67 16.68 -7.17
C GLU A 85 -28.27 15.21 -7.44
N ASP A 86 -27.06 14.95 -7.94
CA ASP A 86 -26.62 13.60 -8.36
C ASP A 86 -25.62 12.98 -7.38
N ILE A 87 -24.99 13.80 -6.53
CA ILE A 87 -23.96 13.38 -5.59
C ILE A 87 -24.59 13.17 -4.22
N MET A 88 -24.25 12.06 -3.56
CA MET A 88 -24.68 11.67 -2.20
C MET A 88 -24.20 12.64 -1.09
N TYR A 89 -24.43 13.94 -1.23
CA TYR A 89 -24.28 14.93 -0.15
C TYR A 89 -25.14 14.55 1.07
N ALA A 90 -26.23 13.80 0.83
CA ALA A 90 -27.14 13.25 1.83
C ALA A 90 -26.50 12.25 2.82
N ASP A 91 -25.30 11.73 2.54
CA ASP A 91 -24.66 10.77 3.43
C ASP A 91 -23.91 11.42 4.60
N PHE A 92 -23.63 12.73 4.56
CA PHE A 92 -23.01 13.42 5.71
C PHE A 92 -24.10 13.82 6.70
N ASN A 93 -24.02 13.29 7.92
CA ASN A 93 -24.81 13.80 9.03
C ASN A 93 -24.11 15.03 9.66
N GLU A 94 -24.86 15.80 10.44
CA GLU A 94 -24.36 17.02 11.09
C GLU A 94 -23.17 16.72 12.02
N ASP A 95 -23.23 15.62 12.77
CA ASP A 95 -22.15 15.18 13.67
C ASP A 95 -20.85 14.86 12.92
N GLU A 96 -20.93 14.26 11.74
CA GLU A 96 -19.80 13.98 10.85
C GLU A 96 -19.19 15.28 10.33
N VAL A 97 -20.00 16.27 9.96
CA VAL A 97 -19.53 17.59 9.54
C VAL A 97 -18.81 18.28 10.70
N ILE A 98 -19.43 18.33 11.88
CA ILE A 98 -18.83 18.92 13.09
C ILE A 98 -17.52 18.21 13.44
N THR A 99 -17.51 16.88 13.40
CA THR A 99 -16.33 16.07 13.70
C THR A 99 -15.20 16.32 12.69
N THR A 100 -15.55 16.45 11.41
CA THR A 100 -14.59 16.75 10.33
C THR A 100 -14.01 18.14 10.50
N MET A 101 -14.87 19.15 10.69
CA MET A 101 -14.47 20.52 10.99
C MET A 101 -13.57 20.59 12.23
N HIS A 102 -13.92 19.87 13.30
CA HIS A 102 -13.10 19.76 14.51
C HIS A 102 -11.71 19.18 14.21
N LYS A 103 -11.64 18.06 13.48
CA LYS A 103 -10.37 17.42 13.07
C LYS A 103 -9.50 18.35 12.21
N MET A 104 -10.12 19.15 11.34
CA MET A 104 -9.44 20.14 10.49
C MET A 104 -8.80 21.27 11.30
N THR A 105 -9.40 21.71 12.42
CA THR A 105 -8.80 22.75 13.28
C THR A 105 -7.57 22.28 14.06
N HIS A 106 -7.43 20.97 14.32
CA HIS A 106 -6.33 20.39 15.09
C HIS A 106 -5.05 20.11 14.26
N GLN A 107 -4.89 20.81 13.14
CA GLN A 107 -3.87 20.52 12.11
C GLN A 107 -2.41 20.54 12.60
N LYS A 108 -2.09 21.26 13.68
CA LYS A 108 -0.70 21.63 14.02
C LYS A 108 -0.01 20.86 15.16
N VAL A 109 -0.45 19.66 15.53
CA VAL A 109 0.29 18.84 16.51
C VAL A 109 1.27 17.92 15.79
N VAL A 110 2.60 18.03 15.93
CA VAL A 110 3.51 17.02 15.33
C VAL A 110 3.56 15.81 16.26
N SER A 111 2.89 14.71 15.91
CA SER A 111 2.93 13.45 16.67
C SER A 111 3.27 12.30 15.72
N SER A 112 4.16 11.42 16.18
CA SER A 112 4.59 10.21 15.46
C SER A 112 3.45 9.21 15.21
N LYS A 113 2.30 9.39 15.88
CA LYS A 113 1.03 8.72 15.61
C LYS A 113 -0.08 9.78 15.58
N LYS A 114 -0.57 10.14 14.39
CA LYS A 114 -1.87 10.81 14.25
C LYS A 114 -2.90 9.81 13.75
N TRP A 115 -3.93 9.58 14.55
CA TRP A 115 -5.16 8.96 14.08
C TRP A 115 -6.12 10.09 13.65
N GLY A 116 -6.64 10.05 12.43
CA GLY A 116 -7.79 10.87 12.02
C GLY A 116 -7.55 12.37 11.76
N ALA A 117 -6.35 12.77 11.31
CA ALA A 117 -6.15 14.16 10.87
C ALA A 117 -6.80 14.37 9.49
N VAL A 118 -7.66 15.37 9.37
CA VAL A 118 -8.23 15.83 8.09
C VAL A 118 -7.56 17.14 7.76
N GLU A 119 -6.79 17.18 6.66
CA GLU A 119 -6.10 18.41 6.27
C GLU A 119 -7.09 19.45 5.77
N MET A 120 -6.96 20.67 6.29
CA MET A 120 -7.76 21.82 5.88
C MET A 120 -7.24 22.39 4.57
N THR A 121 -7.87 21.99 3.47
CA THR A 121 -7.65 22.53 2.11
C THR A 121 -8.86 23.34 1.67
N SER A 122 -8.67 24.36 0.82
CA SER A 122 -9.77 25.20 0.33
C SER A 122 -10.84 24.39 -0.40
N ALA A 123 -10.45 23.34 -1.13
CA ALA A 123 -11.40 22.45 -1.82
C ALA A 123 -12.29 21.69 -0.83
N ARG A 124 -11.71 21.15 0.26
CA ARG A 124 -12.45 20.45 1.32
C ARG A 124 -13.37 21.39 2.11
N VAL A 125 -12.93 22.62 2.38
CA VAL A 125 -13.76 23.66 3.01
C VAL A 125 -14.95 24.01 2.12
N ASN A 126 -14.72 24.19 0.82
CA ASN A 126 -15.78 24.48 -0.14
C ASN A 126 -16.82 23.34 -0.22
N GLN A 127 -16.36 22.08 -0.22
CA GLN A 127 -17.28 20.93 -0.19
C GLN A 127 -18.12 20.88 1.10
N LEU A 128 -17.51 21.11 2.27
CA LEU A 128 -18.26 21.20 3.52
C LEU A 128 -19.27 22.35 3.50
N TYR A 129 -18.92 23.48 2.88
CA TYR A 129 -19.84 24.61 2.70
C TYR A 129 -21.07 24.18 1.88
N ILE A 130 -20.86 23.53 0.73
CA ILE A 130 -21.93 23.05 -0.14
C ILE A 130 -22.80 21.99 0.57
N ILE A 131 -22.19 21.04 1.29
CA ILE A 131 -22.90 20.03 2.10
C ILE A 131 -23.83 20.72 3.10
N VAL A 132 -23.31 21.66 3.88
CA VAL A 132 -24.09 22.35 4.91
C VAL A 132 -25.16 23.24 4.27
N GLU A 133 -24.85 23.95 3.18
CA GLU A 133 -25.77 24.82 2.46
C GLU A 133 -27.00 24.07 1.94
N ASN A 134 -26.81 22.82 1.49
CA ASN A 134 -27.87 21.97 0.94
C ASN A 134 -28.49 21.01 1.97
N SER A 135 -28.12 21.11 3.24
CA SER A 135 -28.65 20.28 4.34
C SER A 135 -29.75 20.99 5.14
N ASP A 136 -30.50 20.21 5.93
CA ASP A 136 -31.47 20.68 6.93
C ASP A 136 -30.93 20.55 8.37
N PHE A 137 -29.63 20.78 8.57
CA PHE A 137 -28.97 20.68 9.88
C PHE A 137 -29.48 21.71 10.89
N GLU A 138 -29.50 21.34 12.17
CA GLU A 138 -29.99 22.21 13.25
C GLU A 138 -29.06 23.42 13.44
N ASN A 139 -27.74 23.20 13.40
CA ASN A 139 -26.74 24.26 13.56
C ASN A 139 -26.23 24.84 12.23
N LYS A 140 -27.01 24.72 11.15
CA LYS A 140 -26.61 25.14 9.78
C LYS A 140 -25.99 26.54 9.74
N GLU A 141 -26.64 27.55 10.31
CA GLU A 141 -26.16 28.93 10.29
C GLU A 141 -24.78 29.08 10.95
N GLY A 142 -24.57 28.40 12.08
CA GLY A 142 -23.30 28.42 12.81
C GLY A 142 -22.18 27.73 12.05
N LEU A 143 -22.48 26.60 11.41
CA LEU A 143 -21.53 25.86 10.59
C LEU A 143 -21.11 26.66 9.35
N LEU A 144 -22.07 27.25 8.64
CA LEU A 144 -21.77 28.13 7.49
C LEU A 144 -20.96 29.35 7.91
N TYR A 145 -21.27 29.96 9.06
CA TYR A 145 -20.50 31.10 9.56
C TYR A 145 -19.03 30.73 9.78
N ILE A 146 -18.75 29.56 10.36
CA ILE A 146 -17.37 29.10 10.57
C ILE A 146 -16.69 28.82 9.22
N LEU A 147 -17.37 28.10 8.33
CA LEU A 147 -16.82 27.72 7.02
C LEU A 147 -16.54 28.95 6.13
N GLN A 148 -17.34 30.01 6.21
CA GLN A 148 -17.08 31.27 5.49
C GLN A 148 -15.87 32.05 6.02
N LYS A 149 -15.44 31.78 7.25
CA LYS A 149 -14.27 32.43 7.87
C LYS A 149 -12.96 31.71 7.57
N TRP A 150 -13.04 30.43 7.20
CA TRP A 150 -11.89 29.59 6.85
C TRP A 150 -11.51 29.78 5.39
#